data_AF-A0A2A6J3V3-F1
#
_entry.id   AF-A0A2A6J3V3-F1
#
_cell.length_a   1.000
_cell.length_b   1.000
_cell.length_c   1.000
_cell.angle_alpha   90.00
_cell.angle_beta   90.00
_cell.angle_gamma   90.00
#
_symmetry.space_group_name_H-M   'P 1'
#
loop_
_entity.id
_entity.type
_entity.pdbx_description
1 polymer ?
#
loop_
_entity_poly.entity_id
_entity_poly.type
_entity_poly.pdbx_seq_one_letter_code
_entity_poly.pdbx_strand_id
1 'polypeptide(L)'
;MPITLARAQQHVKEQAGRLTANRASWPHFLYHACDVTTAINIVRYNELRCRNNATDFLDVANGGALNIFDGAHSCARLYFRPKNGFHFRTEGIKCIADQWRLPNHMSIPVMFLFDFISVITLLGAKFSSGNVQRSKTFLDGDAAFNQLDFDAIYHDAPTNSDNKEYITNMRMSEVSVEGHVPLTPHLRGIVFRTQSDMQTFEYLLEQAGIACPYKLIVERARGTLFLARALYLNDLSFAGNTISLTFNFPTDFSPPDRIYKVIINQTVGDSNKTYDKSVELRATTFNVTNYDPDPSGVWFIKLEDQLAFNGRLQTQASELF
;
A
#
# COMPACT_ATOMS: atom_id res chain seq x y z
N MET A 1 19.28 -21.23 -10.31
CA MET A 1 20.43 -20.42 -9.83
C MET A 1 19.97 -18.98 -9.64
N PRO A 2 20.41 -18.24 -8.60
CA PRO A 2 20.05 -16.83 -8.49
C PRO A 2 20.65 -16.02 -9.65
N ILE A 3 20.10 -14.83 -9.92
CA ILE A 3 20.74 -13.94 -10.88
C ILE A 3 22.05 -13.39 -10.33
N THR A 4 23.00 -13.14 -11.21
CA THR A 4 24.32 -12.64 -10.82
C THR A 4 24.26 -11.17 -10.41
N LEU A 5 25.17 -10.76 -9.52
CA LEU A 5 25.31 -9.36 -9.11
C LEU A 5 25.54 -8.43 -10.31
N ALA A 6 26.41 -8.84 -11.24
CA ALA A 6 26.70 -8.08 -12.45
C ALA A 6 25.44 -7.88 -13.30
N ARG A 7 24.64 -8.93 -13.47
CA ARG A 7 23.40 -8.82 -14.25
C ARG A 7 22.36 -7.94 -13.57
N ALA A 8 22.21 -8.06 -12.26
CA ALA A 8 21.29 -7.22 -11.48
C ALA A 8 21.69 -5.73 -11.56
N GLN A 9 22.97 -5.41 -11.42
CA GLN A 9 23.49 -4.04 -11.58
C GLN A 9 23.24 -3.48 -12.99
N GLN A 10 23.49 -4.31 -14.01
CA GLN A 10 23.24 -3.95 -15.40
C GLN A 10 21.75 -3.63 -15.63
N HIS A 11 20.84 -4.45 -15.10
CA HIS A 11 19.40 -4.20 -15.20
C HIS A 11 19.00 -2.87 -14.61
N VAL A 12 19.44 -2.56 -13.39
CA VAL A 12 19.15 -1.28 -12.74
C VAL A 12 19.60 -0.13 -13.64
N LYS A 13 20.83 -0.17 -14.15
CA LYS A 13 21.39 0.87 -15.02
C LYS A 13 20.59 1.03 -16.32
N GLU A 14 20.30 -0.07 -17.01
CA GLU A 14 19.57 -0.07 -18.29
C GLU A 14 18.16 0.47 -18.13
N GLN A 15 17.43 -0.03 -17.13
CA GLN A 15 16.03 0.32 -16.95
C GLN A 15 15.87 1.72 -16.36
N ALA A 16 16.72 2.13 -15.42
CA ALA A 16 16.66 3.49 -14.85
C ALA A 16 16.97 4.56 -15.90
N GLY A 17 17.91 4.30 -16.82
CA GLY A 17 18.22 5.21 -17.93
C GLY A 17 17.13 5.29 -18.99
N ARG A 18 16.25 4.28 -19.07
CA ARG A 18 15.18 4.18 -20.07
C ARG A 18 13.85 4.76 -19.57
N LEU A 19 13.55 4.63 -18.29
CA LEU A 19 12.30 5.11 -17.72
C LEU A 19 12.32 6.64 -17.55
N THR A 20 11.13 7.24 -17.60
CA THR A 20 10.97 8.69 -17.39
C THR A 20 11.42 9.10 -15.99
N ALA A 21 11.78 10.36 -15.79
CA ALA A 21 12.36 10.85 -14.53
C ALA A 21 11.56 10.49 -13.26
N ASN A 22 10.23 10.49 -13.34
CA ASN A 22 9.33 10.11 -12.24
C ASN A 22 9.29 8.58 -11.93
N ARG A 23 9.88 7.74 -12.79
CA ARG A 23 9.91 6.28 -12.68
C ARG A 23 11.33 5.70 -12.76
N ALA A 24 12.34 6.53 -13.00
CA ALA A 24 13.74 6.10 -13.08
C ALA A 24 14.23 5.40 -11.81
N SER A 25 13.60 5.67 -10.66
CA SER A 25 13.88 4.96 -9.41
C SER A 25 13.28 3.55 -9.33
N TRP A 26 12.30 3.20 -10.16
CA TRP A 26 11.60 1.91 -10.04
C TRP A 26 12.51 0.70 -10.11
N PRO A 27 13.46 0.61 -11.06
CA PRO A 27 14.31 -0.56 -11.17
C PRO A 27 15.28 -0.73 -10.00
N HIS A 28 15.48 0.31 -9.17
CA HIS A 28 16.29 0.21 -7.96
C HIS A 28 15.59 -0.56 -6.84
N PHE A 29 14.27 -0.77 -6.95
CA PHE A 29 13.48 -1.34 -5.87
C PHE A 29 12.62 -2.52 -6.32
N LEU A 30 12.27 -3.34 -5.34
CA LEU A 30 11.16 -4.28 -5.37
C LEU A 30 10.11 -3.83 -4.36
N TYR A 31 8.85 -4.07 -4.70
CA TYR A 31 7.71 -3.43 -4.05
C TYR A 31 6.81 -4.45 -3.36
N HIS A 32 6.50 -4.19 -2.09
CA HIS A 32 5.46 -4.92 -1.36
C HIS A 32 4.45 -3.94 -0.77
N ALA A 33 3.19 -4.03 -1.21
CA ALA A 33 2.10 -3.26 -0.67
C ALA A 33 1.24 -4.14 0.24
N CYS A 34 0.82 -3.57 1.37
CA CYS A 34 -0.09 -4.22 2.32
C CYS A 34 -0.94 -3.17 3.06
N ASP A 35 -1.93 -3.62 3.83
CA ASP A 35 -2.64 -2.75 4.78
C ASP A 35 -1.73 -2.40 5.98
N VAL A 36 -1.96 -1.23 6.59
CA VAL A 36 -1.22 -0.73 7.74
C VAL A 36 -1.13 -1.76 8.87
N THR A 37 -2.19 -2.53 9.13
CA THR A 37 -2.19 -3.55 10.18
C THR A 37 -1.18 -4.67 9.91
N THR A 38 -1.10 -5.14 8.66
CA THR A 38 -0.08 -6.09 8.21
C THR A 38 1.32 -5.46 8.27
N ALA A 39 1.46 -4.18 7.92
CA ALA A 39 2.74 -3.47 7.95
C ALA A 39 3.35 -3.42 9.37
N ILE A 40 2.52 -3.25 10.41
CA ILE A 40 2.97 -3.32 11.81
C ILE A 40 3.62 -4.67 12.11
N ASN A 41 3.03 -5.77 11.63
CA ASN A 41 3.56 -7.11 11.86
C ASN A 41 4.85 -7.37 11.08
N ILE A 42 4.98 -6.86 9.86
CA ILE A 42 6.23 -6.91 9.09
C ILE A 42 7.36 -6.22 9.86
N VAL A 43 7.10 -5.06 10.47
CA VAL A 43 8.11 -4.36 11.31
C VAL A 43 8.36 -5.10 12.62
N ARG A 44 7.32 -5.59 13.30
CA ARG A 44 7.42 -6.37 14.55
C ARG A 44 8.38 -7.55 14.40
N TYR A 45 8.24 -8.30 13.30
CA TYR A 45 9.03 -9.49 13.04
C TYR A 45 10.33 -9.18 12.28
N ASN A 46 10.51 -7.94 11.84
CA ASN A 46 11.67 -7.49 11.08
C ASN A 46 11.90 -8.27 9.77
N GLU A 47 10.82 -8.79 9.16
CA GLU A 47 10.88 -9.58 7.93
C GLU A 47 9.55 -9.60 7.19
N LEU A 48 9.62 -9.73 5.86
CA LEU A 48 8.48 -10.05 5.01
C LEU A 48 8.36 -11.57 4.90
N ARG A 49 7.39 -12.17 5.61
CA ARG A 49 7.14 -13.61 5.56
C ARG A 49 6.30 -14.02 4.36
N CYS A 50 6.48 -15.24 3.90
CA CYS A 50 5.56 -15.90 2.99
C CYS A 50 4.23 -16.15 3.68
N ARG A 51 3.21 -16.42 2.87
CA ARG A 51 1.84 -16.60 3.34
C ARG A 51 1.70 -17.76 4.32
N ASN A 52 2.39 -18.88 4.05
CA ASN A 52 2.33 -20.07 4.92
C ASN A 52 2.98 -19.83 6.30
N ASN A 53 3.86 -18.84 6.42
CA ASN A 53 4.57 -18.53 7.67
C ASN A 53 4.00 -17.29 8.40
N ALA A 54 3.08 -16.56 7.77
CA ALA A 54 2.44 -15.39 8.35
C ALA A 54 1.16 -15.80 9.09
N THR A 55 1.15 -15.65 10.42
CA THR A 55 0.00 -15.98 11.27
C THR A 55 -0.96 -14.80 11.46
N ASP A 56 -0.42 -13.58 11.41
CA ASP A 56 -1.14 -12.35 11.74
C ASP A 56 -1.03 -11.37 10.57
N PHE A 57 -1.82 -11.56 9.52
CA PHE A 57 -1.87 -10.60 8.42
C PHE A 57 -3.29 -10.46 7.88
N LEU A 58 -3.64 -9.24 7.49
CA LEU A 58 -4.86 -8.99 6.74
C LEU A 58 -4.62 -9.37 5.29
N ASP A 59 -5.17 -10.50 4.89
CA ASP A 59 -5.12 -10.91 3.50
C ASP A 59 -6.15 -10.17 2.64
N VAL A 60 -5.68 -9.20 1.88
CA VAL A 60 -6.51 -8.40 0.96
C VAL A 60 -6.68 -9.07 -0.42
N ALA A 61 -5.97 -10.17 -0.68
CA ALA A 61 -6.10 -10.88 -1.95
C ALA A 61 -7.42 -11.66 -2.03
N ASN A 62 -7.98 -11.74 -3.24
CA ASN A 62 -9.20 -12.52 -3.46
C ASN A 62 -8.87 -14.01 -3.32
N GLY A 63 -9.56 -14.72 -2.42
CA GLY A 63 -9.38 -16.15 -2.16
C GLY A 63 -9.42 -17.03 -3.41
N GLY A 64 -10.28 -16.70 -4.39
CA GLY A 64 -10.35 -17.45 -5.66
C GLY A 64 -9.07 -17.35 -6.50
N ALA A 65 -8.31 -16.26 -6.37
CA ALA A 65 -7.02 -16.09 -7.06
C ALA A 65 -5.85 -16.77 -6.32
N LEU A 66 -6.00 -17.03 -5.02
CA LEU A 66 -4.97 -17.62 -4.17
C LEU A 66 -4.95 -19.14 -4.27
N ASN A 67 -6.13 -19.75 -4.40
CA ASN A 67 -6.27 -21.22 -4.46
C ASN A 67 -5.84 -21.82 -5.81
N ILE A 68 -5.22 -21.04 -6.71
CA ILE A 68 -4.85 -21.49 -8.06
C ILE A 68 -3.47 -22.17 -8.05
N PHE A 69 -2.54 -21.66 -7.24
CA PHE A 69 -1.18 -22.18 -7.14
C PHE A 69 -0.59 -22.02 -5.73
N ASP A 70 -0.70 -23.10 -4.94
CA ASP A 70 -0.19 -23.18 -3.57
C ASP A 70 1.33 -23.04 -3.48
N GLY A 71 2.07 -23.37 -4.55
CA GLY A 71 3.53 -23.25 -4.59
C GLY A 71 4.02 -21.81 -4.38
N ALA A 72 3.19 -20.80 -4.65
CA ALA A 72 3.53 -19.42 -4.38
C ALA A 72 3.28 -19.00 -2.91
N HIS A 73 2.56 -19.79 -2.11
CA HIS A 73 2.26 -19.47 -0.71
C HIS A 73 3.47 -19.67 0.21
N SER A 74 4.44 -20.47 -0.20
CA SER A 74 5.72 -20.66 0.49
C SER A 74 6.75 -19.58 0.17
N CYS A 75 6.42 -18.60 -0.69
CA CYS A 75 7.32 -17.52 -1.07
C CYS A 75 6.86 -16.17 -0.51
N ALA A 76 7.81 -15.38 0.00
CA ALA A 76 7.65 -13.94 0.14
C ALA A 76 7.75 -13.31 -1.26
N ARG A 77 6.76 -12.50 -1.63
CA ARG A 77 6.60 -12.00 -3.01
C ARG A 77 6.67 -10.49 -3.06
N LEU A 78 7.44 -10.00 -4.04
CA LEU A 78 7.70 -8.60 -4.28
C LEU A 78 7.56 -8.29 -5.76
N TYR A 79 6.88 -7.20 -6.11
CA TYR A 79 6.68 -6.82 -7.51
C TYR A 79 7.86 -6.02 -8.05
N PHE A 80 8.16 -6.16 -9.34
CA PHE A 80 9.13 -5.29 -10.03
C PHE A 80 8.69 -3.82 -10.08
N ARG A 81 7.39 -3.54 -9.92
CA ARG A 81 6.83 -2.19 -9.99
C ARG A 81 5.80 -1.95 -8.90
N PRO A 82 5.56 -0.68 -8.51
CA PRO A 82 4.71 -0.38 -7.36
C PRO A 82 3.21 -0.54 -7.64
N LYS A 83 2.77 -0.30 -8.88
CA LYS A 83 1.35 -0.30 -9.26
C LYS A 83 1.04 -1.50 -10.16
N ASN A 84 -0.04 -2.22 -9.91
CA ASN A 84 -0.47 -3.34 -10.76
C ASN A 84 -1.99 -3.60 -10.65
N GLY A 85 -2.51 -4.59 -11.38
CA GLY A 85 -3.95 -4.87 -11.41
C GLY A 85 -4.54 -5.29 -10.06
N PHE A 86 -3.72 -5.83 -9.15
CA PHE A 86 -4.15 -6.19 -7.80
C PHE A 86 -4.50 -4.94 -6.97
N HIS A 87 -3.71 -3.87 -7.09
CA HIS A 87 -3.95 -2.61 -6.38
C HIS A 87 -5.27 -1.94 -6.77
N PHE A 88 -5.71 -2.05 -8.03
CA PHE A 88 -6.99 -1.45 -8.45
C PHE A 88 -8.17 -1.96 -7.61
N ARG A 89 -8.17 -3.26 -7.27
CA ARG A 89 -9.26 -3.87 -6.50
C ARG A 89 -9.11 -3.75 -4.99
N THR A 90 -7.90 -3.53 -4.49
CA THR A 90 -7.60 -3.68 -3.06
C THR A 90 -7.12 -2.39 -2.41
N GLU A 91 -6.53 -1.44 -3.15
CA GLU A 91 -6.01 -0.19 -2.60
C GLU A 91 -7.12 0.80 -2.25
N GLY A 92 -7.03 1.32 -1.02
CA GLY A 92 -7.93 2.31 -0.44
C GLY A 92 -9.32 1.78 -0.11
N ILE A 93 -10.16 2.66 0.43
CA ILE A 93 -11.47 2.30 0.95
C ILE A 93 -12.46 2.24 -0.21
N LYS A 94 -13.07 1.07 -0.44
CA LYS A 94 -14.14 0.90 -1.45
C LYS A 94 -15.49 1.20 -0.82
N CYS A 95 -16.40 1.81 -1.57
CA CYS A 95 -17.73 2.21 -1.07
C CYS A 95 -18.60 0.98 -0.74
N ILE A 96 -19.41 1.04 0.32
CA ILE A 96 -20.35 -0.02 0.72
C ILE A 96 -21.32 -0.33 -0.44
N ALA A 97 -21.73 0.70 -1.19
CA ALA A 97 -22.62 0.57 -2.34
C ALA A 97 -21.95 -0.07 -3.58
N ASP A 98 -20.64 -0.30 -3.58
CA ASP A 98 -19.95 -0.97 -4.70
C ASP A 98 -20.26 -2.48 -4.66
N GLN A 99 -21.01 -2.97 -5.64
CA GLN A 99 -21.35 -4.40 -5.78
C GLN A 99 -20.12 -5.31 -5.94
N TRP A 100 -18.97 -4.77 -6.34
CA TRP A 100 -17.72 -5.50 -6.52
C TRP A 100 -16.77 -5.34 -5.33
N ARG A 101 -17.25 -4.73 -4.23
CA ARG A 101 -16.49 -4.54 -3.00
C ARG A 101 -16.02 -5.88 -2.43
N LEU A 102 -14.69 -6.00 -2.28
CA LEU A 102 -14.08 -7.09 -1.51
C LEU A 102 -14.28 -6.85 -0.01
N PRO A 103 -14.28 -7.90 0.83
CA PRO A 103 -14.39 -7.73 2.29
C PRO A 103 -13.17 -7.01 2.89
N ASN A 104 -11.97 -7.33 2.41
CA ASN A 104 -10.70 -6.80 2.92
C ASN A 104 -10.09 -5.80 1.94
N HIS A 105 -9.71 -4.62 2.43
CA HIS A 105 -9.05 -3.57 1.65
C HIS A 105 -7.69 -3.25 2.27
N MET A 106 -6.77 -2.71 1.47
CA MET A 106 -5.65 -1.93 1.98
C MET A 106 -6.17 -0.52 2.26
N SER A 107 -6.94 -0.40 3.33
CA SER A 107 -7.66 0.82 3.72
C SER A 107 -6.69 1.99 3.90
N ILE A 108 -5.60 1.72 4.62
CA ILE A 108 -4.40 2.53 4.73
C ILE A 108 -3.26 1.70 4.11
N PRO A 109 -2.94 1.86 2.82
CA PRO A 109 -1.91 1.10 2.14
C PRO A 109 -0.52 1.60 2.55
N VAL A 110 0.36 0.65 2.80
CA VAL A 110 1.78 0.88 3.14
C VAL A 110 2.64 0.16 2.11
N MET A 111 3.62 0.87 1.56
CA MET A 111 4.53 0.34 0.54
C MET A 111 5.94 0.16 1.11
N PHE A 112 6.44 -1.07 1.12
CA PHE A 112 7.82 -1.39 1.47
C PHE A 112 8.70 -1.36 0.21
N LEU A 113 9.81 -0.62 0.27
CA LEU A 113 10.79 -0.51 -0.80
C LEU A 113 12.02 -1.35 -0.48
N PHE A 114 12.11 -2.53 -1.07
CA PHE A 114 13.28 -3.39 -0.94
C PHE A 114 14.30 -3.06 -2.02
N ASP A 115 15.57 -3.04 -1.68
CA ASP A 115 16.67 -2.89 -2.63
C ASP A 115 16.69 -4.05 -3.61
N PHE A 116 16.48 -3.73 -4.90
CA PHE A 116 16.33 -4.71 -5.96
C PHE A 116 17.50 -5.70 -5.99
N ILE A 117 18.72 -5.17 -6.06
CA ILE A 117 19.94 -5.97 -6.21
C ILE A 117 20.08 -6.91 -5.03
N SER A 118 19.97 -6.39 -3.81
CA SER A 118 20.22 -7.17 -2.60
C SER A 118 19.27 -8.35 -2.43
N VAL A 119 18.03 -8.23 -2.90
CA VAL A 119 17.01 -9.28 -2.76
C VAL A 119 17.09 -10.27 -3.91
N ILE A 120 17.18 -9.80 -5.15
CA ILE A 120 17.09 -10.68 -6.31
C ILE A 120 18.34 -11.58 -6.46
N THR A 121 19.46 -11.20 -5.84
CA THR A 121 20.68 -12.00 -5.77
C THR A 121 20.71 -12.94 -4.55
N LEU A 122 19.68 -12.97 -3.72
CA LEU A 122 19.60 -13.94 -2.61
C LEU A 122 19.60 -15.36 -3.14
N LEU A 123 20.23 -16.26 -2.39
CA LEU A 123 20.17 -17.69 -2.70
C LEU A 123 18.71 -18.16 -2.70
N GLY A 124 18.28 -18.81 -3.78
CA GLY A 124 16.91 -19.29 -3.92
C GLY A 124 15.91 -18.23 -4.38
N ALA A 125 16.34 -16.98 -4.60
CA ALA A 125 15.49 -15.99 -5.26
C ALA A 125 15.14 -16.45 -6.68
N LYS A 126 13.85 -16.35 -6.99
CA LYS A 126 13.26 -16.65 -8.31
C LYS A 126 12.41 -15.48 -8.76
N PHE A 127 11.96 -15.51 -10.00
CA PHE A 127 11.06 -14.49 -10.54
C PHE A 127 10.02 -15.10 -11.48
N SER A 128 9.00 -14.33 -11.84
CA SER A 128 7.97 -14.74 -12.79
C SER A 128 7.90 -13.80 -13.99
N SER A 129 7.47 -14.34 -15.13
CA SER A 129 7.04 -13.55 -16.29
C SER A 129 5.51 -13.40 -16.24
N GLY A 130 5.07 -12.34 -15.58
CA GLY A 130 3.67 -12.04 -15.28
C GLY A 130 3.15 -12.71 -14.01
N ASN A 131 1.83 -12.87 -13.92
CA ASN A 131 1.16 -13.36 -12.73
C ASN A 131 1.49 -14.85 -12.46
N VAL A 132 2.18 -15.13 -11.35
CA VAL A 132 2.58 -16.51 -11.00
C VAL A 132 1.40 -17.43 -10.75
N GLN A 133 0.26 -16.91 -10.28
CA GLN A 133 -0.95 -17.72 -10.07
C GLN A 133 -1.50 -18.24 -11.40
N ARG A 134 -1.25 -17.52 -12.51
CA ARG A 134 -1.61 -17.97 -13.85
C ARG A 134 -0.53 -18.85 -14.47
N SER A 135 0.74 -18.44 -14.42
CA SER A 135 1.84 -19.17 -15.07
C SER A 135 2.24 -20.45 -14.34
N LYS A 136 1.98 -20.53 -13.03
CA LYS A 136 2.37 -21.62 -12.12
C LYS A 136 3.86 -21.97 -12.18
N THR A 137 4.68 -21.00 -12.62
CA THR A 137 6.07 -21.23 -12.96
C THR A 137 6.94 -20.11 -12.40
N PHE A 138 8.01 -20.52 -11.73
CA PHE A 138 9.11 -19.65 -11.34
C PHE A 138 10.31 -19.87 -12.26
N LEU A 139 10.96 -18.77 -12.62
CA LEU A 139 12.17 -18.71 -13.43
C LEU A 139 13.35 -18.32 -12.54
N ASP A 140 14.55 -18.69 -12.98
CA ASP A 140 15.79 -18.31 -12.32
C ASP A 140 16.95 -18.18 -13.31
N GLY A 141 18.06 -17.59 -12.86
CA GLY A 141 19.28 -17.41 -13.64
C GLY A 141 19.22 -16.29 -14.69
N ASP A 142 20.40 -15.80 -15.05
CA ASP A 142 20.55 -14.66 -15.96
C ASP A 142 19.92 -14.89 -17.33
N ALA A 143 20.01 -16.12 -17.85
CA ALA A 143 19.48 -16.47 -19.17
C ALA A 143 17.95 -16.29 -19.24
N ALA A 144 17.20 -16.76 -18.24
CA ALA A 144 15.75 -16.58 -18.19
C ALA A 144 15.37 -15.13 -17.84
N PHE A 145 16.17 -14.46 -17.00
CA PHE A 145 15.95 -13.05 -16.66
C PHE A 145 16.05 -12.14 -17.88
N ASN A 146 16.98 -12.44 -18.80
CA ASN A 146 17.15 -11.72 -20.06
C ASN A 146 15.98 -11.87 -21.04
N GLN A 147 15.10 -12.85 -20.82
CA GLN A 147 13.90 -13.05 -21.65
C GLN A 147 12.68 -12.30 -21.12
N LEU A 148 12.78 -11.63 -19.98
CA LEU A 148 11.66 -10.85 -19.44
C LEU A 148 11.43 -9.59 -20.28
N ASP A 149 10.16 -9.36 -20.63
CA ASP A 149 9.72 -8.15 -21.31
C ASP A 149 9.57 -7.00 -20.31
N PHE A 150 10.69 -6.33 -20.02
CA PHE A 150 10.69 -5.20 -19.07
C PHE A 150 9.92 -3.98 -19.57
N ASP A 151 9.65 -3.87 -20.86
CA ASP A 151 8.82 -2.80 -21.44
C ASP A 151 7.38 -2.98 -20.99
N ALA A 152 6.88 -4.21 -21.11
CA ALA A 152 5.56 -4.57 -20.61
C ALA A 152 5.49 -4.57 -19.09
N ILE A 153 6.53 -5.06 -18.39
CA ILE A 153 6.57 -5.07 -16.92
C ILE A 153 6.48 -3.64 -16.39
N TYR A 154 7.32 -2.71 -16.84
CA TYR A 154 7.33 -1.32 -16.36
C TYR A 154 6.32 -0.39 -17.05
N HIS A 155 5.47 -0.92 -17.93
CA HIS A 155 4.45 -0.13 -18.63
C HIS A 155 3.53 0.59 -17.63
N ASP A 156 3.39 1.91 -17.75
CA ASP A 156 2.58 2.76 -16.85
C ASP A 156 1.64 3.72 -17.59
N ALA A 157 1.15 3.31 -18.76
CA ALA A 157 0.12 4.03 -19.50
C ALA A 157 -1.20 3.24 -19.52
N PRO A 158 -2.32 3.86 -19.93
CA PRO A 158 -3.55 3.13 -20.28
C PRO A 158 -3.27 2.05 -21.33
N THR A 159 -3.97 0.91 -21.22
CA THR A 159 -3.92 -0.18 -22.21
C THR A 159 -5.07 -0.04 -23.21
N ASN A 160 -4.92 -0.63 -24.40
CA ASN A 160 -5.99 -0.76 -25.39
C ASN A 160 -6.56 -2.20 -25.40
N SER A 161 -7.59 -2.47 -26.20
CA SER A 161 -8.22 -3.80 -26.31
C SER A 161 -7.21 -4.90 -26.63
N ASP A 162 -6.22 -4.59 -27.47
CA ASP A 162 -5.32 -5.58 -28.07
C ASP A 162 -4.21 -6.01 -27.11
N ASN A 163 -3.73 -5.08 -26.27
CA ASN A 163 -2.62 -5.33 -25.35
C ASN A 163 -3.03 -5.45 -23.87
N LYS A 164 -4.30 -5.19 -23.52
CA LYS A 164 -4.76 -5.12 -22.13
C LYS A 164 -4.44 -6.38 -21.34
N GLU A 165 -4.75 -7.56 -21.86
CA GLU A 165 -4.51 -8.81 -21.14
C GLU A 165 -3.01 -9.04 -20.91
N TYR A 166 -2.22 -8.92 -21.97
CA TYR A 166 -0.77 -9.12 -21.91
C TYR A 166 -0.09 -8.16 -20.94
N ILE A 167 -0.30 -6.85 -21.10
CA ILE A 167 0.30 -5.82 -20.25
C ILE A 167 -0.17 -5.96 -18.80
N THR A 168 -1.46 -6.24 -18.56
CA THR A 168 -1.96 -6.45 -17.20
C THR A 168 -1.31 -7.66 -16.54
N ASN A 169 -1.08 -8.74 -17.30
CA ASN A 169 -0.34 -9.90 -16.81
C ASN A 169 1.11 -9.55 -16.51
N MET A 170 1.84 -8.91 -17.43
CA MET A 170 3.26 -8.56 -17.27
C MET A 170 3.51 -7.61 -16.09
N ARG A 171 2.59 -6.68 -15.81
CA ARG A 171 2.65 -5.80 -14.63
C ARG A 171 2.57 -6.54 -13.29
N MET A 172 2.15 -7.80 -13.29
CA MET A 172 2.10 -8.67 -12.12
C MET A 172 3.37 -9.54 -11.97
N SER A 173 4.40 -9.30 -12.78
CA SER A 173 5.70 -9.97 -12.61
C SER A 173 6.27 -9.66 -11.24
N GLU A 174 6.84 -10.68 -10.61
CA GLU A 174 7.33 -10.60 -9.23
C GLU A 174 8.64 -11.36 -9.06
N VAL A 175 9.38 -10.97 -8.03
CA VAL A 175 10.48 -11.70 -7.41
C VAL A 175 9.92 -12.45 -6.21
N SER A 176 10.36 -13.69 -6.04
CA SER A 176 9.93 -14.58 -4.96
C SER A 176 11.14 -15.15 -4.25
N VAL A 177 11.11 -15.11 -2.92
CA VAL A 177 12.12 -15.70 -2.03
C VAL A 177 11.41 -16.68 -1.11
N GLU A 178 11.93 -17.90 -1.00
CA GLU A 178 11.32 -18.94 -0.18
C GLU A 178 11.36 -18.56 1.32
N GLY A 179 10.24 -18.79 2.01
CA GLY A 179 10.11 -18.54 3.44
C GLY A 179 9.92 -17.06 3.80
N HIS A 180 10.96 -16.24 3.69
CA HIS A 180 10.91 -14.83 4.10
C HIS A 180 12.02 -13.97 3.44
N VAL A 181 11.84 -12.65 3.48
CA VAL A 181 12.89 -11.66 3.18
C VAL A 181 13.11 -10.80 4.43
N PRO A 182 14.29 -10.86 5.07
CA PRO A 182 14.61 -9.98 6.19
C PRO A 182 14.52 -8.50 5.80
N LEU A 183 14.06 -7.63 6.71
CA LEU A 183 14.06 -6.19 6.41
C LEU A 183 15.48 -5.61 6.44
N THR A 184 16.36 -6.04 7.35
CA THR A 184 17.78 -5.65 7.30
C THR A 184 18.60 -6.75 6.61
N PRO A 185 19.46 -6.45 5.62
CA PRO A 185 19.84 -5.13 5.10
C PRO A 185 19.04 -4.67 3.85
N HIS A 186 17.95 -5.36 3.53
CA HIS A 186 17.29 -5.28 2.23
C HIS A 186 16.31 -4.11 2.07
N LEU A 187 15.66 -3.66 3.14
CA LEU A 187 14.68 -2.58 3.13
C LEU A 187 15.38 -1.22 3.06
N ARG A 188 14.86 -0.34 2.21
CA ARG A 188 15.37 1.03 2.01
C ARG A 188 14.42 2.10 2.54
N GLY A 189 13.15 1.78 2.69
CA GLY A 189 12.17 2.67 3.30
C GLY A 189 10.76 2.10 3.28
N ILE A 190 9.90 2.73 4.06
CA ILE A 190 8.47 2.47 4.15
C ILE A 190 7.76 3.74 3.69
N VAL A 191 6.89 3.62 2.70
CA VAL A 191 6.23 4.75 2.04
C VAL A 191 4.74 4.74 2.31
N PHE A 192 4.19 5.93 2.53
CA PHE A 192 2.78 6.20 2.79
C PHE A 192 2.23 7.17 1.74
N ARG A 193 0.93 7.10 1.45
CA ARG A 193 0.29 8.03 0.50
C ARG A 193 0.22 9.45 1.07
N THR A 194 -0.12 9.56 2.34
CA THR A 194 -0.39 10.83 3.02
C THR A 194 0.31 10.88 4.38
N GLN A 195 0.40 12.09 4.94
CA GLN A 195 0.91 12.28 6.31
C GLN A 195 0.01 11.56 7.33
N SER A 196 -1.31 11.57 7.12
CA SER A 196 -2.27 10.90 8.01
C SER A 196 -2.14 9.37 7.99
N ASP A 197 -1.85 8.78 6.83
CA ASP A 197 -1.53 7.34 6.71
C ASP A 197 -0.26 7.01 7.54
N MET A 198 0.79 7.84 7.44
CA MET A 198 2.03 7.66 8.21
C MET A 198 1.82 7.83 9.72
N GLN A 199 1.07 8.85 10.15
CA GLN A 199 0.74 9.07 11.56
C GLN A 199 -0.02 7.89 12.16
N THR A 200 -0.92 7.28 11.39
CA THR A 200 -1.64 6.09 11.84
C THR A 200 -0.69 4.92 12.06
N PHE A 201 0.24 4.71 11.13
CA PHE A 201 1.28 3.69 11.28
C PHE A 201 2.17 3.92 12.50
N GLU A 202 2.66 5.14 12.71
CA GLU A 202 3.48 5.51 13.87
C GLU A 202 2.73 5.30 15.19
N TYR A 203 1.47 5.72 15.26
CA TYR A 203 0.62 5.53 16.43
C TYR A 203 0.41 4.05 16.73
N LEU A 204 0.13 3.22 15.72
CA LEU A 204 -0.05 1.78 15.90
C LEU A 204 1.25 1.08 16.35
N LEU A 205 2.41 1.54 15.90
CA LEU A 205 3.71 1.06 16.40
C LEU A 205 3.90 1.42 17.88
N GLU A 206 3.60 2.67 18.26
CA GLU A 206 3.66 3.14 19.65
C GLU A 206 2.77 2.28 20.56
N GLN A 207 1.50 2.08 20.16
CA GLN A 207 0.54 1.25 20.90
C GLN A 207 1.00 -0.20 21.03
N ALA A 208 1.73 -0.71 20.04
CA ALA A 208 2.30 -2.05 20.05
C ALA A 208 3.64 -2.15 20.79
N GLY A 209 4.23 -1.03 21.24
CA GLY A 209 5.57 -0.99 21.83
C GLY A 209 6.69 -1.37 20.85
N ILE A 210 6.50 -1.12 19.54
CA ILE A 210 7.44 -1.50 18.48
C ILE A 210 8.22 -0.27 18.04
N ALA A 211 9.55 -0.34 18.08
CA ALA A 211 10.41 0.65 17.45
C ALA A 211 10.55 0.35 15.95
N CYS A 212 10.41 1.37 15.09
CA CYS A 212 10.71 1.27 13.68
C CYS A 212 12.02 2.01 13.36
N PRO A 213 13.13 1.30 13.08
CA PRO A 213 14.41 1.93 12.74
C PRO A 213 14.48 2.36 11.26
N TYR A 214 13.43 2.10 10.48
CA TYR A 214 13.42 2.31 9.04
C TYR A 214 12.96 3.71 8.67
N LYS A 215 13.49 4.20 7.54
CA LYS A 215 13.10 5.50 6.99
C LYS A 215 11.63 5.48 6.58
N LEU A 216 10.83 6.36 7.18
CA LEU A 216 9.45 6.63 6.81
C LEU A 216 9.39 7.77 5.78
N ILE A 217 8.55 7.62 4.76
CA ILE A 217 8.47 8.54 3.63
C ILE A 217 7.01 8.77 3.27
N VAL A 218 6.61 10.01 3.05
CA VAL A 218 5.33 10.34 2.42
C VAL A 218 5.55 10.57 0.92
N GLU A 219 4.72 9.96 0.09
CA GLU A 219 4.74 10.15 -1.36
C GLU A 219 4.56 11.64 -1.69
N ARG A 220 5.57 12.27 -2.31
CA ARG A 220 5.53 13.70 -2.66
C ARG A 220 4.70 13.99 -3.90
N ALA A 221 4.80 13.13 -4.90
CA ALA A 221 4.07 13.25 -6.16
C ALA A 221 3.01 12.15 -6.21
N ARG A 222 1.74 12.53 -6.05
CA ARG A 222 0.64 11.55 -6.02
C ARG A 222 0.59 10.72 -7.29
N GLY A 223 0.32 9.43 -7.13
CA GLY A 223 0.12 8.53 -8.26
C GLY A 223 1.39 7.87 -8.78
N THR A 224 2.54 8.07 -8.12
CA THR A 224 3.82 7.47 -8.55
C THR A 224 3.96 6.04 -8.04
N LEU A 225 3.61 5.77 -6.78
CA LEU A 225 3.71 4.48 -6.11
C LEU A 225 2.34 3.90 -5.79
N PHE A 226 1.37 4.74 -5.47
CA PHE A 226 -0.02 4.34 -5.19
C PHE A 226 -0.93 4.71 -6.37
N LEU A 227 -2.03 3.99 -6.54
CA LEU A 227 -3.02 4.33 -7.58
C LEU A 227 -3.81 5.58 -7.22
N ALA A 228 -4.12 5.79 -5.94
CA ALA A 228 -4.90 6.92 -5.44
C ALA A 228 -6.30 7.05 -6.07
N ARG A 229 -6.96 5.91 -6.37
CA ARG A 229 -8.24 5.85 -7.10
C ARG A 229 -9.47 5.56 -6.24
N ALA A 230 -9.28 5.23 -4.97
CA ALA A 230 -10.34 4.90 -4.01
C ALA A 230 -10.57 6.04 -3.01
N LEU A 231 -11.55 5.88 -2.11
CA LEU A 231 -11.77 6.81 -1.02
C LEU A 231 -10.63 6.70 0.00
N TYR A 232 -10.11 7.83 0.47
CA TYR A 232 -9.20 7.90 1.63
C TYR A 232 -9.11 9.33 2.17
N LEU A 233 -8.56 9.49 3.37
CA LEU A 233 -8.25 10.79 3.95
C LEU A 233 -6.98 11.35 3.36
N ASN A 234 -7.12 12.50 2.69
CA ASN A 234 -6.00 13.25 2.17
C ASN A 234 -5.28 14.05 3.26
N ASP A 235 -6.06 14.71 4.11
CA ASP A 235 -5.56 15.53 5.20
C ASP A 235 -6.58 15.57 6.34
N LEU A 236 -6.10 15.91 7.54
CA LEU A 236 -6.87 15.96 8.76
C LEU A 236 -6.36 17.08 9.65
N SER A 237 -7.25 17.98 10.06
CA SER A 237 -6.92 19.06 10.99
C SER A 237 -7.98 19.18 12.08
N PHE A 238 -7.55 19.68 13.24
CA PHE A 238 -8.43 19.92 14.37
C PHE A 238 -8.13 21.29 14.96
N ALA A 239 -9.15 22.15 15.01
CA ALA A 239 -9.06 23.51 15.51
C ALA A 239 -10.31 23.90 16.31
N GLY A 240 -10.10 24.51 17.48
CA GLY A 240 -11.19 24.77 18.43
C GLY A 240 -11.87 23.47 18.83
N ASN A 241 -13.13 23.29 18.45
CA ASN A 241 -13.91 22.07 18.69
C ASN A 241 -14.30 21.34 17.39
N THR A 242 -13.65 21.67 16.28
CA THR A 242 -14.00 21.22 14.94
C THR A 242 -12.89 20.39 14.33
N ILE A 243 -13.22 19.17 13.93
CA ILE A 243 -12.36 18.35 13.07
C ILE A 243 -12.75 18.57 11.61
N SER A 244 -11.75 18.79 10.78
CA SER A 244 -11.88 19.01 9.35
C SER A 244 -11.17 17.89 8.60
N LEU A 245 -11.94 17.12 7.83
CA LEU A 245 -11.47 15.99 7.05
C LEU A 245 -11.41 16.39 5.59
N THR A 246 -10.29 16.17 4.91
CA THR A 246 -10.18 16.31 3.47
C THR A 246 -10.06 14.95 2.80
N PHE A 247 -10.80 14.70 1.72
CA PHE A 247 -10.86 13.41 1.06
C PHE A 247 -10.22 13.42 -0.33
N ASN A 248 -9.72 12.26 -0.73
CA ASN A 248 -9.67 11.86 -2.12
C ASN A 248 -10.94 11.08 -2.45
N PHE A 249 -11.74 11.56 -3.40
CA PHE A 249 -12.92 10.82 -3.84
C PHE A 249 -12.57 9.70 -4.83
N PRO A 250 -13.30 8.57 -4.78
CA PRO A 250 -13.01 7.44 -5.63
C PRO A 250 -13.34 7.75 -7.10
N THR A 251 -12.40 7.42 -7.99
CA THR A 251 -12.59 7.54 -9.44
C THR A 251 -13.12 6.26 -10.07
N ASP A 252 -13.00 5.12 -9.38
CA ASP A 252 -13.44 3.81 -9.88
C ASP A 252 -14.94 3.60 -9.68
N PHE A 253 -15.44 3.93 -8.50
CA PHE A 253 -16.86 3.87 -8.15
C PHE A 253 -17.16 4.94 -7.10
N SER A 254 -18.09 5.84 -7.42
CA SER A 254 -18.72 6.75 -6.47
C SER A 254 -20.21 6.43 -6.42
N PRO A 255 -20.84 6.32 -5.23
CA PRO A 255 -22.27 6.10 -5.14
C PRO A 255 -23.04 7.27 -5.80
N PRO A 256 -24.12 7.01 -6.57
CA PRO A 256 -24.84 8.05 -7.30
C PRO A 256 -25.41 9.17 -6.41
N ASP A 257 -25.82 8.82 -5.20
CA ASP A 257 -26.34 9.72 -4.18
C ASP A 257 -25.24 10.44 -3.39
N ARG A 258 -23.97 10.07 -3.60
CA ARG A 258 -22.79 10.56 -2.87
C ARG A 258 -22.91 10.39 -1.36
N ILE A 259 -23.69 9.42 -0.90
CA ILE A 259 -23.82 9.11 0.51
C ILE A 259 -22.67 8.19 0.91
N TYR A 260 -21.91 8.64 1.90
CA TYR A 260 -20.82 7.89 2.49
C TYR A 260 -21.01 7.72 3.99
N LYS A 261 -20.64 6.56 4.52
CA LYS A 261 -20.64 6.31 5.97
C LYS A 261 -19.38 6.87 6.59
N VAL A 262 -19.54 7.75 7.58
CA VAL A 262 -18.45 8.42 8.30
C VAL A 262 -18.62 8.18 9.80
N ILE A 263 -17.60 7.56 10.41
CA ILE A 263 -17.51 7.38 11.85
C ILE A 263 -16.28 8.11 12.35
N ILE A 264 -16.43 9.00 13.33
CA ILE A 264 -15.34 9.73 13.98
C ILE A 264 -15.52 9.55 15.48
N ASN A 265 -14.51 8.98 16.13
CA ASN A 265 -14.46 8.86 17.58
C ASN A 265 -13.26 9.64 18.10
N GLN A 266 -13.48 10.50 19.10
CA GLN A 266 -12.42 11.13 19.86
C GLN A 266 -12.46 10.60 21.29
N THR A 267 -11.33 10.07 21.77
CA THR A 267 -11.15 9.65 23.16
C THR A 267 -10.19 10.61 23.87
N VAL A 268 -10.59 11.14 25.02
CA VAL A 268 -9.81 12.03 25.89
C VAL A 268 -9.96 11.56 27.34
N GLY A 269 -8.92 10.95 27.91
CA GLY A 269 -9.05 10.26 29.19
C GLY A 269 -10.18 9.22 29.14
N ASP A 270 -11.17 9.35 30.01
CA ASP A 270 -12.36 8.49 30.05
C ASP A 270 -13.54 8.99 29.19
N SER A 271 -13.42 10.19 28.60
CA SER A 271 -14.45 10.77 27.73
C SER A 271 -14.34 10.22 26.31
N ASN A 272 -15.48 9.91 25.71
CA ASN A 272 -15.58 9.52 24.31
C ASN A 272 -16.69 10.30 23.61
N LYS A 273 -16.35 10.90 22.46
CA LYS A 273 -17.31 11.58 21.59
C LYS A 273 -17.35 10.92 20.23
N THR A 274 -18.55 10.58 19.80
CA THR A 274 -18.80 9.84 18.56
C THR A 274 -19.69 10.63 17.60
N TYR A 275 -19.25 10.70 16.36
CA TYR A 275 -20.07 10.99 15.20
C TYR A 275 -20.17 9.73 14.35
N ASP A 276 -21.37 9.21 14.12
CA ASP A 276 -21.63 8.06 13.26
C ASP A 276 -22.86 8.35 12.39
N LYS A 277 -22.62 8.74 11.14
CA LYS A 277 -23.69 9.08 10.19
C LYS A 277 -23.32 8.71 8.76
N SER A 278 -24.34 8.38 7.99
CA SER A 278 -24.27 8.44 6.53
C SER A 278 -24.52 9.87 6.07
N VAL A 279 -23.59 10.44 5.33
CA VAL A 279 -23.62 11.85 4.89
C VAL A 279 -23.41 11.98 3.41
N GLU A 280 -24.12 12.90 2.80
CA GLU A 280 -23.86 13.30 1.42
C GLU A 280 -22.58 14.15 1.36
N LEU A 281 -21.51 13.61 0.77
CA LEU A 281 -20.24 14.33 0.63
C LEU A 281 -20.15 14.96 -0.77
N ARG A 282 -20.47 16.26 -0.86
CA ARG A 282 -20.38 17.03 -2.12
C ARG A 282 -19.07 17.78 -2.29
N ALA A 283 -18.43 18.16 -1.19
CA ALA A 283 -17.16 18.87 -1.16
C ALA A 283 -16.04 17.95 -0.70
N THR A 284 -14.81 18.27 -1.09
CA THR A 284 -13.61 17.55 -0.65
C THR A 284 -13.32 17.72 0.83
N THR A 285 -13.94 18.70 1.49
CA THR A 285 -13.79 18.97 2.92
C THR A 285 -15.10 18.73 3.65
N PHE A 286 -15.02 18.09 4.81
CA PHE A 286 -16.14 17.82 5.69
C PHE A 286 -15.76 18.13 7.13
N ASN A 287 -16.60 18.92 7.81
CA ASN A 287 -16.33 19.41 9.15
C ASN A 287 -17.35 18.86 10.13
N VAL A 288 -16.87 18.45 11.30
CA VAL A 288 -17.72 18.02 12.41
C VAL A 288 -17.30 18.74 13.68
N THR A 289 -18.26 19.36 14.34
CA THR A 289 -18.06 20.14 15.57
C THR A 289 -18.33 19.28 16.81
N ASN A 290 -18.23 19.90 17.99
CA ASN A 290 -18.54 19.34 19.31
C ASN A 290 -17.49 18.39 19.89
N TYR A 291 -16.24 18.45 19.43
CA TYR A 291 -15.12 17.70 20.01
C TYR A 291 -14.37 18.51 21.08
N ASP A 292 -13.60 17.82 21.92
CA ASP A 292 -12.84 18.45 23.00
C ASP A 292 -11.50 19.01 22.47
N PRO A 293 -11.15 20.28 22.77
CA PRO A 293 -9.90 20.92 22.38
C PRO A 293 -8.69 20.40 23.18
N ASP A 294 -8.55 19.08 23.35
CA ASP A 294 -7.52 18.47 24.17
C ASP A 294 -6.39 17.86 23.29
N PRO A 295 -5.12 18.26 23.48
CA PRO A 295 -3.99 17.75 22.70
C PRO A 295 -3.68 16.27 22.95
N SER A 296 -4.18 15.68 24.04
CA SER A 296 -4.06 14.24 24.31
C SER A 296 -5.09 13.40 23.56
N GLY A 297 -6.05 14.04 22.88
CA GLY A 297 -7.14 13.38 22.18
C GLY A 297 -6.65 12.40 21.11
N VAL A 298 -7.11 11.15 21.25
CA VAL A 298 -6.90 10.09 20.25
C VAL A 298 -8.12 10.04 19.35
N TRP A 299 -7.87 10.05 18.05
CA TRP A 299 -8.90 10.00 17.02
C TRP A 299 -8.91 8.65 16.35
N PHE A 300 -10.09 8.06 16.25
CA PHE A 300 -10.33 6.84 15.48
C PHE A 300 -11.41 7.11 14.45
N ILE A 301 -11.03 7.12 13.18
CA ILE A 301 -11.90 7.49 12.06
C ILE A 301 -12.07 6.30 11.14
N LYS A 302 -13.32 6.01 10.79
CA LYS A 302 -13.67 5.07 9.72
C LYS A 302 -14.43 5.77 8.62
N LEU A 303 -14.15 5.37 7.38
CA LEU A 303 -14.96 5.68 6.22
C LEU A 303 -15.45 4.35 5.65
N GLU A 304 -16.73 4.26 5.30
CA GLU A 304 -17.30 3.04 4.69
C GLU A 304 -16.98 1.76 5.49
N ASP A 305 -17.03 1.85 6.83
CA ASP A 305 -16.67 0.80 7.80
C ASP A 305 -15.19 0.35 7.82
N GLN A 306 -14.30 1.01 7.07
CA GLN A 306 -12.87 0.71 7.08
C GLN A 306 -12.08 1.78 7.84
N LEU A 307 -10.96 1.39 8.43
CA LEU A 307 -10.04 2.31 9.10
C LEU A 307 -9.53 3.37 8.11
N ALA A 308 -9.68 4.64 8.46
CA ALA A 308 -9.18 5.77 7.67
C ALA A 308 -8.12 6.58 8.43
N PHE A 309 -8.18 6.61 9.76
CA PHE A 309 -7.17 7.21 10.61
C PHE A 309 -7.24 6.63 12.04
N ASN A 310 -6.10 6.43 12.67
CA ASN A 310 -6.03 6.18 14.11
C ASN A 310 -4.79 6.84 14.70
N GLY A 311 -4.95 7.86 15.54
CA GLY A 311 -3.81 8.51 16.18
C GLY A 311 -4.15 9.82 16.86
N ARG A 312 -3.11 10.50 17.35
CA ARG A 312 -3.22 11.83 17.95
C ARG A 312 -3.06 12.89 16.88
N LEU A 313 -3.87 13.94 16.95
CA LEU A 313 -3.71 15.13 16.11
C LEU A 313 -2.97 16.21 16.89
N GLN A 314 -1.99 16.86 16.27
CA GLN A 314 -1.42 18.08 16.84
C GLN A 314 -2.48 19.17 16.74
N THR A 315 -2.90 19.73 17.87
CA THR A 315 -3.73 20.94 17.90
C THR A 315 -2.91 22.08 17.30
N GLN A 316 -3.29 22.54 16.11
CA GLN A 316 -2.79 23.83 15.65
C GLN A 316 -3.51 24.90 16.46
N ALA A 317 -2.75 25.67 17.25
CA ALA A 317 -3.28 26.89 17.82
C ALA A 317 -3.76 27.75 16.64
N SER A 318 -5.04 28.13 16.63
CA SER A 318 -5.54 29.08 15.64
C SER A 318 -4.87 30.43 15.92
N GLU A 319 -3.74 30.69 15.29
CA GLU A 319 -3.25 32.06 15.18
C GLU A 319 -4.20 32.77 14.21
N LEU A 320 -5.15 33.51 14.77
CA LEU A 320 -5.93 34.51 14.06
C LEU A 320 -4.94 35.53 13.49
N PHE A 321 -4.78 35.54 12.17
CA PHE A 321 -4.32 36.72 11.42
C PHE A 321 -5.52 37.40 10.79
#